data_AF-A0A418M3T6-F1
#
_entry.id   AF-A0A418M3T6-F1
#
_cell.length_a   1.000
_cell.length_b   1.000
_cell.length_c   1.000
_cell.angle_alpha   90.00
_cell.angle_beta   90.00
_cell.angle_gamma   90.00
#
_symmetry.space_group_name_H-M   'P 1'
#
loop_
_entity.id
_entity.type
_entity.pdbx_description
1 polymer ?
#
loop_
_entity_poly.entity_id
_entity_poly.type
_entity_poly.pdbx_seq_one_letter_code
_entity_poly.pdbx_strand_id
1 'polypeptide(L)'
;MKTKRIPFTVEDYQRLCTETPFHVETREGLPVRVICLDLKGAQYPVIALIDKDKVEAIIHYTANGKYYYGGDESEYDLFLIVPARSLGWVNVYKYAETSAVHPTREKADSAALSNRLACVEIFEGDGLENCG
;
A
#
# COMPACT_ATOMS: atom_id res chain seq x y z
N MET A 1 -5.31 -7.27 -7.12
CA MET A 1 -4.51 -6.07 -7.41
C MET A 1 -3.42 -5.99 -6.36
N LYS A 2 -2.17 -5.79 -6.75
CA LYS A 2 -1.06 -5.68 -5.79
C LYS A 2 -1.16 -4.34 -5.08
N THR A 3 -0.90 -4.32 -3.78
CA THR A 3 -0.98 -3.10 -2.95
C THR A 3 0.31 -2.90 -2.18
N LYS A 4 0.60 -1.65 -1.83
CA LYS A 4 1.67 -1.26 -0.92
C LYS A 4 1.04 -0.76 0.38
N ARG A 5 1.53 -1.28 1.51
CA ARG A 5 1.16 -0.83 2.85
C ARG A 5 2.20 0.18 3.31
N ILE A 6 1.75 1.39 3.66
CA ILE A 6 2.61 2.49 4.11
C ILE A 6 2.14 2.88 5.52
N PRO A 7 3.03 3.05 6.53
CA PRO A 7 2.62 3.59 7.81
C PRO A 7 1.88 4.92 7.65
N PHE A 8 0.79 5.11 8.36
CA PHE A 8 0.02 6.34 8.26
C PHE A 8 0.80 7.54 8.81
N THR A 9 0.75 8.65 8.09
CA THR A 9 1.01 9.99 8.63
C THR A 9 -0.07 10.93 8.11
N VAL A 10 -0.38 12.00 8.84
CA VAL A 10 -1.30 13.04 8.35
C VAL A 10 -0.81 13.63 7.03
N GLU A 11 0.50 13.83 6.89
CA GLU A 11 1.13 14.34 5.67
C GLU A 11 0.93 13.40 4.49
N ASP A 12 1.24 12.11 4.64
CA ASP A 12 1.03 11.13 3.57
C ASP A 12 -0.45 10.96 3.24
N TYR A 13 -1.33 10.95 4.23
CA TYR A 13 -2.78 10.88 3.99
C TYR A 13 -3.24 12.06 3.12
N GLN A 14 -2.84 13.29 3.46
CA GLN A 14 -3.21 14.49 2.71
C GLN A 14 -2.62 14.50 1.31
N ARG A 15 -1.37 14.04 1.15
CA ARG A 15 -0.71 13.90 -0.14
C ARG A 15 -1.43 12.88 -1.03
N LEU A 16 -1.78 11.71 -0.50
CA LEU A 16 -2.46 10.68 -1.28
C LEU A 16 -3.88 11.07 -1.70
N CYS A 17 -4.60 11.86 -0.89
CA CYS A 17 -5.93 12.39 -1.23
C CYS A 17 -5.98 13.15 -2.57
N THR A 18 -4.85 13.67 -3.06
CA THR A 18 -4.78 14.42 -4.32
C THR A 18 -4.11 13.64 -5.45
N GLU A 19 -3.39 12.56 -5.16
CA GLU A 19 -2.49 11.90 -6.10
C GLU A 19 -2.99 10.53 -6.61
N THR A 20 -3.57 9.71 -5.73
CA THR A 20 -3.84 8.30 -6.05
C THR A 20 -5.00 7.76 -5.21
N PRO A 21 -5.82 6.83 -5.73
CA PRO A 21 -6.75 6.09 -4.90
C PRO A 21 -6.02 5.37 -3.77
N PHE A 22 -6.57 5.44 -2.57
CA PHE A 22 -6.07 4.71 -1.42
C PHE A 22 -7.22 4.47 -0.43
N HIS A 23 -7.00 3.56 0.51
CA HIS A 23 -7.85 3.42 1.68
C HIS A 23 -6.99 3.25 2.93
N VAL A 24 -7.62 3.35 4.11
CA VAL A 24 -6.94 3.20 5.39
C VAL A 24 -7.37 1.90 6.03
N GLU A 25 -6.41 1.18 6.59
CA GLU A 25 -6.65 -0.01 7.39
C GLU A 25 -5.87 0.07 8.70
N THR A 26 -6.26 -0.75 9.68
CA THR A 26 -5.36 -1.06 10.80
C THR A 26 -4.21 -1.96 10.33
N ARG A 27 -3.20 -2.15 11.20
CA ARG A 27 -2.09 -3.07 10.97
C ARG A 27 -2.57 -4.48 10.65
N GLU A 28 -3.63 -4.95 11.33
CA GLU A 28 -4.29 -6.25 11.09
C GLU A 28 -5.27 -6.25 9.91
N GLY A 29 -5.42 -5.13 9.20
CA GLY A 29 -6.24 -5.07 7.98
C GLY A 29 -7.72 -4.78 8.21
N LEU A 30 -8.12 -4.26 9.38
CA LEU A 30 -9.49 -3.81 9.58
C LEU A 30 -9.73 -2.50 8.82
N PRO A 31 -10.84 -2.35 8.08
CA PRO A 31 -11.17 -1.11 7.38
C PRO A 31 -11.30 0.08 8.34
N VAL A 32 -10.74 1.22 7.93
CA VAL A 32 -10.77 2.46 8.71
C VAL A 32 -11.24 3.62 7.86
N ARG A 33 -12.12 4.45 8.43
CA ARG A 33 -12.55 5.72 7.83
C ARG A 33 -12.12 6.88 8.71
N VAL A 34 -11.21 7.71 8.20
CA VAL A 34 -10.73 8.89 8.91
C VAL A 34 -11.74 10.04 8.74
N ILE A 35 -12.14 10.65 9.85
CA ILE A 35 -13.16 11.72 9.89
C ILE A 35 -12.61 13.07 10.35
N CYS A 36 -11.45 13.10 11.02
CA CYS A 36 -10.76 14.32 11.42
C CYS A 36 -9.24 14.04 11.49
N LEU A 37 -8.43 15.02 11.09
CA LEU A 37 -6.95 14.93 11.12
C LEU A 37 -6.31 15.93 12.09
N ASP A 38 -7.06 16.93 12.54
CA ASP A 38 -6.56 18.14 13.17
C ASP A 38 -7.37 18.56 14.41
N LEU A 39 -7.83 17.58 15.21
CA LEU A 39 -8.53 17.87 16.47
C LEU A 39 -7.65 18.75 17.38
N LYS A 40 -8.07 20.01 17.56
CA LYS A 40 -7.30 21.04 18.25
C LYS A 40 -7.11 20.70 19.73
N GLY A 41 -5.88 20.88 20.22
CA GLY A 41 -5.54 20.71 21.64
C GLY A 41 -5.51 19.25 22.12
N ALA A 42 -5.59 18.27 21.21
CA ALA A 42 -5.55 16.85 21.55
C ALA A 42 -4.18 16.24 21.27
N GLN A 43 -3.73 15.37 22.17
CA GLN A 43 -2.53 14.53 21.95
C GLN A 43 -2.75 13.50 20.81
N TYR A 44 -4.01 13.15 20.57
CA TYR A 44 -4.46 12.27 19.51
C TYR A 44 -5.37 13.05 18.55
N PRO A 45 -4.78 13.81 17.60
CA PRO A 45 -5.53 14.73 16.75
C PRO A 45 -6.34 14.05 15.64
N VAL A 46 -6.04 12.79 15.32
CA VAL A 46 -6.72 12.04 14.26
C VAL A 46 -7.90 11.27 14.86
N ILE A 47 -9.10 11.45 14.31
CA ILE A 47 -10.30 10.69 14.70
C ILE A 47 -10.69 9.80 13.53
N ALA A 48 -10.86 8.51 13.79
CA ALA A 48 -11.25 7.54 12.79
C ALA A 48 -12.29 6.54 13.31
N LEU A 49 -12.98 5.92 12.38
CA LEU A 49 -14.00 4.90 12.59
C LEU A 49 -13.41 3.55 12.15
N ILE A 50 -13.34 2.60 13.07
CA ILE A 50 -12.94 1.22 12.77
C ILE A 50 -14.20 0.36 12.67
N ASP A 51 -14.33 -0.38 11.58
CA ASP A 51 -15.42 -1.35 11.43
C ASP A 51 -15.19 -2.55 12.37
N LYS A 52 -16.14 -2.78 13.28
CA LYS A 52 -16.21 -3.95 14.17
C LYS A 52 -17.52 -4.70 13.92
N ASP A 53 -17.68 -5.16 12.69
CA ASP A 53 -18.81 -5.92 12.13
C ASP A 53 -20.15 -5.16 12.13
N LYS A 54 -20.72 -4.93 13.32
CA LYS A 54 -22.08 -4.38 13.48
C LYS A 54 -22.08 -2.94 13.98
N VAL A 55 -20.92 -2.43 14.38
CA VAL A 55 -20.74 -1.07 14.91
C VAL A 55 -19.41 -0.51 14.44
N GLU A 56 -19.38 0.79 14.19
CA GLU A 56 -18.13 1.53 14.05
C GLU A 56 -17.66 2.00 15.44
N ALA A 57 -16.40 1.74 15.78
CA ALA A 57 -15.78 2.31 16.97
C ALA A 57 -15.08 3.63 16.61
N ILE A 58 -15.42 4.71 17.34
CA ILE A 58 -14.70 5.99 17.24
C ILE A 58 -13.40 5.87 18.04
N ILE A 59 -12.26 5.94 17.34
CA ILE A 59 -10.93 5.84 17.93
C ILE A 59 -10.12 7.09 17.61
N HIS A 60 -9.30 7.50 18.57
CA HIS A 60 -8.37 8.61 18.46
C HIS A 60 -6.95 8.09 18.23
N TYR A 61 -6.24 8.73 17.30
CA TYR A 61 -4.90 8.36 16.84
C TYR A 61 -3.94 9.54 16.89
N THR A 62 -2.64 9.25 17.06
CA THR A 62 -1.60 10.28 16.92
C THR A 62 -1.52 10.76 15.46
N ALA A 63 -0.81 11.85 15.20
CA ALA A 63 -0.57 12.33 13.83
C ALA A 63 0.18 11.31 12.94
N ASN A 64 0.82 10.31 13.54
CA ASN A 64 1.50 9.20 12.86
C ASN A 64 0.66 7.92 12.87
N GLY A 65 -0.66 8.03 13.08
CA GLY A 65 -1.59 6.90 13.04
C GLY A 65 -1.40 5.86 14.15
N LYS A 66 -0.67 6.20 15.22
CA LYS A 66 -0.43 5.26 16.34
C LYS A 66 -1.61 5.20 17.30
N TYR A 67 -1.94 3.99 17.74
CA TYR A 67 -2.97 3.76 18.75
C TYR A 67 -2.48 4.12 20.17
N TYR A 68 -1.22 3.82 20.49
CA TYR A 68 -0.60 4.18 21.76
C TYR A 68 0.37 5.34 21.62
N TYR A 69 0.33 6.24 22.60
CA TYR A 69 1.30 7.31 22.76
C TYR A 69 2.56 6.73 23.40
N GLY A 70 3.69 6.78 22.68
CA GLY A 70 4.94 6.13 23.10
C GLY A 70 5.66 5.41 21.96
N GLY A 71 4.97 5.15 20.85
CA GLY A 71 5.56 4.58 19.63
C GLY A 71 5.49 3.05 19.55
N ASP A 72 5.10 2.38 20.64
CA ASP A 72 4.85 0.94 20.67
C ASP A 72 3.93 0.53 19.52
N GLU A 73 4.24 -0.59 18.89
CA GLU A 73 3.43 -1.11 17.80
C GLU A 73 2.13 -1.69 18.33
N SER A 74 1.03 -1.31 17.69
CA SER A 74 -0.30 -1.85 17.97
C SER A 74 -0.87 -2.50 16.72
N GLU A 75 -1.66 -3.56 16.92
CA GLU A 75 -2.52 -4.16 15.91
C GLU A 75 -3.52 -3.15 15.30
N TYR A 76 -3.82 -2.07 16.04
CA TYR A 76 -4.73 -1.00 15.63
C TYR A 76 -4.03 0.19 14.97
N ASP A 77 -2.70 0.20 14.86
CA ASP A 77 -1.95 1.26 14.16
C ASP A 77 -2.45 1.40 12.72
N LEU A 78 -2.55 2.63 12.23
CA LEU A 78 -3.08 2.92 10.90
C LEU A 78 -2.02 2.74 9.80
N PHE A 79 -2.47 2.20 8.68
CA PHE A 79 -1.70 2.08 7.44
C PHE A 79 -2.51 2.61 6.27
N LEU A 80 -1.82 3.26 5.34
CA LEU A 80 -2.31 3.68 4.04
C LEU A 80 -2.08 2.53 3.06
N ILE A 81 -3.15 2.12 2.39
CA ILE A 81 -3.14 1.04 1.41
C ILE A 81 -3.30 1.67 0.04
N VAL A 82 -2.22 1.66 -0.74
CA VAL A 82 -2.19 2.23 -2.08
C VAL A 82 -2.07 1.11 -3.13
N PRO A 83 -2.67 1.24 -4.32
CA PRO A 83 -2.38 0.38 -5.44
C PRO A 83 -0.88 0.42 -5.74
N ALA A 84 -0.25 -0.74 -5.89
CA ALA A 84 1.12 -0.80 -6.35
C ALA A 84 1.15 -0.36 -7.82
N ARG A 85 2.13 0.47 -8.18
CA ARG A 85 2.30 0.92 -9.56
C ARG A 85 2.82 -0.23 -10.41
N SER A 86 2.01 -0.70 -11.36
CA SER A 86 2.48 -1.66 -12.37
C SER A 86 3.55 -1.01 -13.24
N LEU A 87 4.68 -1.69 -13.40
CA LEU A 87 5.74 -1.32 -14.34
C LEU A 87 5.50 -1.95 -15.71
N GLY A 88 4.71 -3.02 -15.78
CA GLY A 88 4.37 -3.76 -16.99
C GLY A 88 4.64 -5.26 -16.86
N TRP A 89 4.68 -5.94 -18.01
CA TRP A 89 4.76 -7.38 -18.15
C TRP A 89 6.12 -7.81 -18.68
N VAL A 90 6.73 -8.81 -18.06
CA VAL A 90 8.03 -9.37 -18.45
C VAL A 90 7.90 -10.87 -18.71
N ASN A 91 8.52 -11.34 -19.80
CA ASN A 91 8.68 -12.75 -20.06
C ASN A 91 9.92 -13.30 -19.34
N VAL A 92 9.76 -14.37 -18.58
CA VAL A 92 10.84 -15.04 -17.84
C VAL A 92 11.31 -16.25 -18.64
N TYR A 93 12.63 -16.41 -18.76
CA TYR A 93 13.28 -17.50 -19.49
C TYR A 93 14.39 -18.14 -18.63
N LYS A 94 14.73 -19.40 -18.89
CA LYS A 94 15.75 -20.13 -18.11
C LYS A 94 17.18 -19.60 -18.29
N TYR A 95 17.50 -19.04 -19.45
CA TYR A 95 18.86 -18.68 -19.87
C TYR A 95 18.92 -17.34 -20.63
N ALA A 96 18.02 -16.40 -20.35
CA ALA A 96 18.07 -15.08 -20.98
C ALA A 96 18.87 -14.09 -20.14
N GLU A 97 19.83 -13.42 -20.77
CA GLU A 97 20.62 -12.36 -20.14
C GLU A 97 19.89 -11.01 -20.13
N THR A 98 18.85 -10.86 -20.97
CA THR A 98 18.05 -9.63 -21.05
C THR A 98 16.57 -9.97 -21.14
N SER A 99 15.74 -9.11 -20.57
CA SER A 99 14.28 -9.18 -20.67
C SER A 99 13.73 -7.77 -20.75
N ALA A 100 12.68 -7.59 -21.56
CA ALA A 100 12.04 -6.29 -21.76
C ALA A 100 10.74 -6.22 -20.95
N VAL A 101 10.45 -5.02 -20.45
CA VAL A 101 9.16 -4.69 -19.85
C VAL A 101 8.22 -4.22 -20.95
N HIS A 102 7.06 -4.87 -21.05
CA HIS A 102 6.01 -4.57 -22.02
C HIS A 102 4.82 -3.92 -21.31
N PRO A 103 4.16 -2.93 -21.92
CA PRO A 103 3.09 -2.20 -21.23
C PRO A 103 1.80 -3.02 -21.06
N THR A 104 1.61 -4.10 -21.83
CA THR A 104 0.47 -5.03 -21.68
C THR A 104 0.93 -6.47 -21.82
N ARG A 105 0.12 -7.40 -21.29
CA ARG A 105 0.38 -8.83 -21.39
C ARG A 105 0.41 -9.30 -22.84
N GLU A 106 -0.47 -8.78 -23.68
CA GLU A 106 -0.56 -9.17 -25.10
C GLU A 106 0.69 -8.78 -25.89
N LYS A 107 1.27 -7.62 -25.57
CA LYS A 107 2.55 -7.19 -26.16
C LYS A 107 3.71 -8.05 -25.68
N ALA A 108 3.71 -8.47 -24.40
CA ALA A 108 4.67 -9.43 -23.92
C ALA A 108 4.50 -10.79 -24.62
N ASP A 109 3.26 -11.29 -24.75
CA ASP A 109 2.95 -12.54 -25.43
C ASP A 109 3.38 -12.53 -26.90
N SER A 110 3.17 -11.42 -27.61
CA SER A 110 3.58 -11.25 -29.01
C SER A 110 5.11 -11.25 -29.18
N ALA A 111 5.85 -10.82 -28.16
CA ALA A 111 7.30 -10.79 -28.14
C ALA A 111 7.92 -12.06 -27.51
N ALA A 112 7.10 -13.05 -27.13
CA ALA A 112 7.58 -14.23 -26.44
C ALA A 112 8.36 -15.17 -27.36
N LEU A 113 9.51 -15.65 -26.87
CA LEU A 113 10.24 -16.75 -27.49
C LEU A 113 9.62 -18.09 -27.07
N SER A 114 9.83 -19.13 -27.88
CA SER A 114 9.25 -20.47 -27.64
C SER A 114 9.68 -21.11 -26.32
N ASN A 115 10.80 -20.68 -25.73
CA ASN A 115 11.33 -21.18 -24.47
C ASN A 115 10.88 -20.38 -23.24
N ARG A 116 9.84 -19.54 -23.37
CA ARG A 116 9.27 -18.78 -22.25
C ARG A 116 8.79 -19.70 -21.13
N LEU A 117 9.24 -19.43 -19.91
CA LEU A 117 8.80 -20.13 -18.70
C LEU A 117 7.53 -19.50 -18.11
N ALA A 118 7.49 -18.16 -18.05
CA ALA A 118 6.38 -17.42 -17.49
C ALA A 118 6.25 -16.03 -18.12
N CYS A 119 5.08 -15.42 -17.97
CA CYS A 119 4.84 -14.00 -18.21
C CYS A 119 4.31 -13.40 -16.91
N VAL A 120 5.02 -12.46 -16.32
CA VAL A 120 4.71 -11.90 -15.00
C VAL A 120 4.54 -10.40 -15.09
N GLU A 121 3.55 -9.88 -14.38
CA GLU A 121 3.43 -8.44 -14.15
C GLU A 121 4.36 -8.04 -13.00
N ILE A 122 5.14 -6.98 -13.20
CA ILE A 122 6.08 -6.45 -12.23
C ILE A 122 5.55 -5.13 -11.71
N PHE A 123 5.62 -4.94 -10.39
CA PHE A 123 5.23 -3.70 -9.73
C PHE A 123 6.45 -3.00 -9.13
N GLU A 124 6.36 -1.68 -8.98
CA GLU A 124 7.39 -0.88 -8.33
C GLU A 124 7.68 -1.39 -6.91
N GLY A 125 8.95 -1.66 -6.60
CA GLY A 125 9.40 -2.20 -5.32
C GLY A 125 9.50 -3.74 -5.26
N ASP A 126 9.11 -4.46 -6.31
CA ASP A 126 9.25 -5.90 -6.36
C ASP A 126 10.73 -6.33 -6.38
N GLY A 127 11.13 -7.19 -5.45
CA GLY A 127 12.44 -7.85 -5.45
C GLY A 127 13.63 -6.98 -5.04
N LEU A 128 13.38 -5.77 -4.52
CA LEU A 128 14.41 -4.91 -3.92
C LEU A 128 14.49 -5.17 -2.41
N GLU A 129 14.91 -6.38 -2.02
CA GLU A 129 15.54 -6.53 -0.70
C GLU A 129 16.95 -5.94 -0.81
N ASN A 130 17.32 -5.08 0.14
CA ASN A 130 18.58 -4.33 0.14
C ASN A 130 19.78 -5.27 -0.04
N CYS A 131 20.30 -5.38 -1.26
CA CYS A 131 21.66 -5.82 -1.52
C CYS A 131 22.58 -4.61 -1.30
N GLY A 132 22.81 -4.27 -0.03
CA GLY A 132 23.69 -3.17 0.40
C GLY A 132 24.07 -3.33 1.85
#